data_AF-A0A415E1H1-F1
#
_entry.id   AF-A0A415E1H1-F1
#
_cell.length_a   1.000
_cell.length_b   1.000
_cell.length_c   1.000
_cell.angle_alpha   90.00
_cell.angle_beta   90.00
_cell.angle_gamma   90.00
#
_symmetry.space_group_name_H-M   'P 1'
#
loop_
_entity.id
_entity.type
_entity.pdbx_description
1 polymer ?
#
loop_
_entity_poly.entity_id
_entity_poly.type
_entity_poly.pdbx_seq_one_letter_code
_entity_poly.pdbx_strand_id
1 'polypeptide(L)'
;MNSKSKVFQGIVLVALSLTFIGYYFSLYRGYESNIAHYSRQIVVLACASMVLFGKKGKFDNRLLDGLTIVNAVLLVAWAVTEGVQILMN
;
A
#
# COMPACT_ATOMS: atom_id res chain seq x y z
N MET A 1 4.04 9.34 21.25
CA MET A 1 4.64 8.68 20.06
C MET A 1 5.89 9.47 19.69
N ASN A 2 7.07 8.84 19.57
CA ASN A 2 8.31 9.55 19.25
C ASN A 2 8.25 10.19 17.84
N SER A 3 8.79 11.39 17.67
CA SER A 3 8.77 12.13 16.39
C SER A 3 9.30 11.30 15.21
N LYS A 4 10.34 10.49 15.44
CA LYS A 4 10.92 9.55 14.47
C LYS A 4 9.91 8.53 13.91
N SER A 5 8.99 8.04 14.75
CA SER A 5 7.96 7.08 14.32
C SER A 5 6.86 7.71 13.46
N LYS A 6 6.53 8.99 13.67
CA LYS A 6 5.58 9.73 12.81
C LYS A 6 6.15 9.95 11.40
N VAL A 7 7.45 10.27 11.30
CA VAL A 7 8.13 10.44 10.01
C VAL A 7 8.20 9.10 9.26
N PHE A 8 8.59 8.03 9.95
CA PHE A 8 8.67 6.70 9.34
C PHE A 8 7.30 6.20 8.84
N GLN A 9 6.23 6.43 9.61
CA GLN A 9 4.85 6.19 9.19
C GLN A 9 4.49 6.91 7.88
N GLY A 10 4.84 8.19 7.77
CA GLY A 10 4.61 8.96 6.54
C GLY A 10 5.38 8.40 5.35
N ILE A 11 6.64 8.01 5.55
CA ILE A 11 7.46 7.40 4.50
C ILE A 11 6.84 6.09 4.01
N VAL A 12 6.40 5.21 4.91
CA VAL A 12 5.75 3.94 4.55
C VAL A 12 4.45 4.17 3.78
N LEU A 13 3.64 5.14 4.19
CA LEU A 13 2.41 5.52 3.46
C LEU A 13 2.69 6.01 2.04
N VAL A 14 3.67 6.90 1.88
CA VAL A 14 4.07 7.42 0.57
C VAL A 14 4.63 6.31 -0.31
N ALA A 15 5.53 5.48 0.24
CA ALA A 15 6.10 4.34 -0.46
C ALA A 15 5.01 3.38 -0.95
N LEU A 16 4.05 3.04 -0.07
CA LEU A 16 2.93 2.15 -0.42
C LEU A 16 2.08 2.73 -1.56
N SER A 17 1.79 4.03 -1.54
CA SER A 17 1.06 4.70 -2.63
C SER A 17 1.82 4.63 -3.95
N LEU A 18 3.14 4.89 -3.95
CA LEU A 18 3.98 4.74 -5.14
C LEU A 18 4.02 3.30 -5.66
N THR A 19 4.03 2.30 -4.76
CA THR A 19 3.99 0.89 -5.13
C THR A 19 2.67 0.53 -5.81
N PHE A 20 1.52 1.03 -5.34
CA PHE A 20 0.24 0.83 -6.03
C PHE A 20 0.24 1.43 -7.44
N ILE A 21 0.78 2.65 -7.60
CA ILE A 21 0.89 3.29 -8.93
C ILE A 21 1.73 2.41 -9.86
N GLY A 22 2.90 1.95 -9.39
CA GLY A 22 3.77 1.05 -10.14
C GLY A 22 3.10 -0.28 -10.51
N TYR A 23 2.34 -0.85 -9.59
CA TYR A 23 1.56 -2.08 -9.81
C TYR A 23 0.51 -1.90 -10.92
N TYR A 24 -0.39 -0.93 -10.79
CA TYR A 24 -1.47 -0.71 -11.76
C TYR A 24 -0.94 -0.27 -13.12
N PHE A 25 0.15 0.50 -13.16
CA PHE A 25 0.81 0.84 -14.41
C PHE A 25 1.41 -0.39 -15.10
N SER A 26 2.01 -1.30 -14.32
CA SER A 26 2.57 -2.55 -14.84
C SER A 26 1.47 -3.51 -15.30
N LEU A 27 0.33 -3.55 -14.60
CA LEU A 27 -0.87 -4.28 -15.03
C LEU A 27 -1.37 -3.78 -16.39
N TYR A 28 -1.53 -2.47 -16.53
CA TYR A 28 -2.00 -1.87 -17.77
C TYR A 28 -1.07 -2.16 -18.96
N ARG A 29 0.24 -2.23 -18.73
CA ARG A 29 1.24 -2.56 -19.76
C ARG A 29 1.47 -4.06 -19.97
N GLY A 30 0.93 -4.93 -19.12
CA GLY A 30 1.15 -6.38 -19.19
C GLY A 30 2.57 -6.82 -18.81
N TYR A 31 3.25 -6.09 -17.92
CA TYR A 31 4.61 -6.45 -17.47
C TYR A 31 4.57 -7.41 -16.28
N GLU A 32 4.36 -8.70 -16.54
CA GLU A 32 4.17 -9.75 -15.51
C GLU A 32 5.26 -9.80 -14.43
N SER A 33 6.54 -9.68 -14.83
CA SER A 33 7.67 -9.64 -13.89
C SER A 33 7.56 -8.47 -12.90
N ASN A 34 7.16 -7.30 -13.40
CA ASN A 34 6.96 -6.12 -12.55
C ASN A 34 5.72 -6.25 -11.68
N ILE A 35 4.63 -6.82 -12.19
CA ILE A 35 3.38 -7.04 -11.45
C ILE A 35 3.67 -7.89 -10.20
N ALA A 36 4.33 -9.04 -10.36
CA ALA A 36 4.69 -9.91 -9.25
C ALA A 36 5.65 -9.22 -8.25
N HIS A 37 6.60 -8.43 -8.74
CA HIS A 37 7.52 -7.68 -7.89
C HIS A 37 6.80 -6.61 -7.06
N TYR A 38 5.93 -5.80 -7.67
CA TYR A 38 5.13 -4.80 -6.95
C TYR A 38 4.12 -5.45 -6.00
N SER A 39 3.50 -6.56 -6.39
CA SER A 39 2.60 -7.35 -5.54
C SER A 39 3.29 -7.77 -4.22
N ARG A 40 4.52 -8.28 -4.29
CA ARG A 40 5.34 -8.57 -3.09
C ARG A 40 5.64 -7.33 -2.25
N GLN A 41 5.96 -6.20 -2.87
CA GLN A 41 6.21 -4.95 -2.16
C GLN A 41 4.96 -4.42 -1.44
N ILE A 42 3.78 -4.53 -2.06
CA ILE A 42 2.50 -4.15 -1.47
C ILE A 42 2.28 -4.94 -0.18
N VAL A 43 2.50 -6.27 -0.19
CA VAL A 43 2.35 -7.11 1.01
C VAL A 43 3.30 -6.66 2.12
N VAL A 44 4.59 -6.48 1.83
CA VAL A 44 5.59 -6.06 2.83
C VAL A 44 5.24 -4.70 3.45
N LEU A 45 4.88 -3.72 2.60
CA LEU A 45 4.53 -2.38 3.05
C LEU A 45 3.17 -2.34 3.78
N ALA A 46 2.21 -3.19 3.40
CA ALA A 46 0.93 -3.34 4.09
C ALA A 46 1.09 -4.00 5.48
N CYS A 47 1.97 -4.98 5.62
CA CYS A 47 2.29 -5.54 6.94
C CYS A 47 3.02 -4.50 7.80
N ALA A 48 3.99 -3.77 7.23
CA ALA A 48 4.70 -2.70 7.93
C ALA A 48 3.73 -1.59 8.37
N SER A 49 2.79 -1.20 7.51
CA SER A 49 1.76 -0.22 7.83
C SER A 49 0.87 -0.72 8.98
N MET A 50 0.39 -1.96 8.95
CA MET A 50 -0.43 -2.54 10.03
C MET A 50 0.29 -2.52 11.38
N VAL A 51 1.58 -2.88 11.44
CA VAL A 51 2.38 -2.83 12.68
C VAL A 51 2.53 -1.39 13.19
N LEU A 52 2.71 -0.44 12.27
CA LEU A 52 2.91 0.97 12.60
C LEU A 52 1.62 1.69 13.01
N PHE A 53 0.47 1.31 12.45
CA PHE A 53 -0.81 1.99 12.64
C PHE A 53 -1.77 1.25 13.61
N GLY A 54 -1.57 -0.04 13.85
CA GLY A 54 -2.47 -0.90 14.65
C GLY A 54 -2.63 -0.55 16.14
N LYS A 55 -1.88 0.42 16.67
CA LYS A 55 -1.97 0.86 18.07
C LYS A 55 -2.28 2.34 18.29
N LYS A 56 -2.42 3.16 17.25
CA LYS A 56 -2.59 4.62 17.44
C LYS A 56 -3.65 5.22 16.53
N GLY A 57 -4.59 5.91 17.18
CA GLY A 57 -5.63 6.70 16.53
C GLY A 57 -5.08 7.79 15.62
N LYS A 58 -5.98 8.25 14.75
CA LYS A 58 -5.92 9.32 13.74
C LYS A 58 -4.61 10.13 13.69
N PHE A 59 -4.08 10.29 12.48
CA PHE A 59 -3.00 11.25 12.23
C PHE A 59 -3.46 12.66 12.61
N ASP A 60 -2.63 13.41 13.34
CA ASP A 60 -2.83 14.86 13.52
C ASP A 60 -2.86 15.59 12.15
N ASN A 61 -2.17 15.01 11.16
CA ASN A 61 -2.11 15.55 9.82
C ASN A 61 -3.20 14.92 8.93
N ARG A 62 -4.18 15.75 8.54
CA ARG A 62 -5.30 15.38 7.68
C ARG A 62 -4.88 14.77 6.34
N LEU A 63 -3.72 15.16 5.81
CA LEU A 63 -3.18 14.58 4.57
C LEU A 63 -2.76 13.12 4.75
N LEU A 64 -2.08 12.81 5.85
CA LEU A 64 -1.65 11.44 6.17
C LEU A 64 -2.85 10.56 6.53
N ASP A 65 -3.86 11.12 7.18
CA ASP A 65 -5.12 10.44 7.47
C ASP A 65 -5.85 10.06 6.16
N GLY A 66 -6.00 11.03 5.25
CA GLY A 66 -6.58 10.78 3.91
C GLY A 66 -5.77 9.77 3.10
N LEU A 67 -4.44 9.87 3.10
CA LEU A 67 -3.56 8.94 2.38
C LEU A 67 -3.66 7.52 2.94
N THR A 68 -3.89 7.37 4.25
CA THR A 68 -4.12 6.06 4.89
C THR A 68 -5.41 5.43 4.38
N ILE A 69 -6.50 6.21 4.28
CA ILE A 69 -7.78 5.73 3.74
C ILE A 69 -7.62 5.33 2.27
N VAL A 70 -6.97 6.17 1.45
CA VAL A 70 -6.72 5.88 0.03
C VAL A 70 -5.91 4.59 -0.13
N ASN A 71 -4.82 4.43 0.63
CA ASN A 71 -4.01 3.22 0.60
C ASN A 71 -4.79 1.98 1.08
N ALA A 72 -5.70 2.12 2.05
CA ALA A 72 -6.57 1.02 2.48
C ALA A 72 -7.53 0.59 1.37
N VAL A 73 -8.15 1.54 0.66
CA VAL A 73 -9.02 1.27 -0.50
C VAL A 73 -8.22 0.60 -1.63
N LEU A 74 -7.03 1.12 -1.93
CA LEU A 74 -6.14 0.54 -2.94
C LEU A 74 -5.69 -0.88 -2.58
N LEU A 75 -5.48 -1.18 -1.29
CA LEU A 75 -5.13 -2.52 -0.83
C LEU A 75 -6.27 -3.51 -1.08
N VAL A 76 -7.52 -3.10 -0.83
CA VAL A 76 -8.70 -3.92 -1.14
C VAL A 76 -8.83 -4.12 -2.65
N ALA A 77 -8.67 -3.05 -3.44
CA ALA A 77 -8.74 -3.13 -4.90
C ALA A 77 -7.64 -4.07 -5.46
N TRP A 78 -6.42 -3.98 -4.96
CA TRP A 78 -5.33 -4.88 -5.32
C TRP A 78 -5.64 -6.34 -4.96
N ALA A 79 -6.18 -6.61 -3.77
CA ALA A 79 -6.56 -7.96 -3.35
C ALA A 79 -7.64 -8.56 -4.25
N VAL A 80 -8.61 -7.76 -4.69
CA VAL A 80 -9.62 -8.19 -5.67
C VAL A 80 -8.95 -8.50 -7.02
N THR A 81 -8.05 -7.65 -7.50
CA THR A 81 -7.34 -7.89 -8.77
C THR A 81 -6.54 -9.18 -8.74
N GLU A 82 -5.76 -9.43 -7.69
CA GLU A 82 -5.00 -10.68 -7.54
C GLU A 82 -5.94 -11.89 -7.43
N GLY A 83 -7.05 -11.77 -6.70
CA GLY A 83 -8.06 -12.83 -6.59
C GLY A 83 -8.68 -13.19 -7.94
N VAL A 84 -8.97 -12.20 -8.78
CA VAL A 84 -9.46 -12.41 -10.16
C VAL A 84 -8.37 -13.07 -11.02
N GLN A 85 -7.12 -12.62 -10.93
CA GLN A 85 -6.01 -13.22 -11.68
C GLN A 85 -5.80 -14.69 -11.31
N ILE A 86 -5.85 -15.04 -10.03
CA ILE A 86 -5.74 -16.42 -9.56
C ILE A 86 -6.91 -17.27 -10.07
N LEU A 87 -8.12 -16.72 -10.14
CA LEU A 87 -9.29 -17.43 -10.64
C LEU A 87 -9.24 -17.68 -12.16
N MET A 88 -8.65 -16.74 -12.91
CA MET A 88 -8.58 -16.78 -14.38
C MET A 88 -7.39 -17.60 -14.91
N ASN A 89 -6.47 -18.02 -14.04
CA ASN A 89 -5.26 -18.76 -14.39
C ASN A 89 -5.34 -20.22 -13.95
#